data_AF-A0A1F7J7V8-F1
#
_entry.id   AF-A0A1F7J7V8-F1
#
_cell.length_a   1.000
_cell.length_b   1.000
_cell.length_c   1.000
_cell.angle_alpha   90.00
_cell.angle_beta   90.00
_cell.angle_gamma   90.00
#
_symmetry.space_group_name_H-M   'P 1'
#
loop_
_entity.id
_entity.type
_entity.pdbx_description
1 polymer ?
#
loop_
_entity_poly.entity_id
_entity_poly.type
_entity_poly.pdbx_seq_one_letter_code
_entity_poly.pdbx_strand_id
1 'polypeptide(L)' 'MKKITSTLRDSKDNIFLQLAIASQASYIITLDNDLLDLKFYGKTKIITPQGFMKKLTG' A
#
# COMPACT_ATOMS: atom_id res chain seq x y z
N MET A 1 -13.65 -1.52 21.68
CA MET A 1 -13.30 -0.28 20.95
C MET A 1 -11.89 -0.46 20.40
N LYS A 2 -11.73 -0.61 19.08
CA LYS A 2 -10.42 -0.86 18.45
C LYS A 2 -9.70 0.48 18.36
N LYS A 3 -8.70 0.67 19.21
CA LYS A 3 -7.85 1.87 19.27
C LYS A 3 -7.11 1.96 17.94
N ILE A 4 -7.60 2.82 17.03
CA ILE A 4 -6.90 3.18 15.80
C ILE A 4 -5.69 3.98 16.26
N THR A 5 -4.59 3.29 16.50
CA THR A 5 -3.35 3.85 16.98
C THR A 5 -2.80 4.79 15.93
N SER A 6 -2.96 6.07 16.23
CA SER A 6 -2.30 7.23 15.64
C SER A 6 -0.77 7.10 15.78
N THR A 7 -0.14 6.21 15.03
CA THR A 7 1.33 6.12 14.91
C THR A 7 1.82 5.95 13.46
N LEU A 8 0.94 5.91 12.45
CA LEU A 8 1.28 6.10 11.03
C LEU A 8 1.66 7.56 10.69
N ARG A 9 1.99 8.37 11.70
CA ARG A 9 2.16 9.83 11.65
C ARG A 9 3.59 10.30 11.89
N ASP A 10 4.59 9.42 11.89
CA ASP A 10 5.95 9.87 11.69
C ASP A 10 6.27 9.80 10.20
N SER A 11 6.19 10.98 9.59
CA SER A 11 6.27 11.38 8.18
C SER A 11 7.42 10.79 7.32
N LYS A 12 8.17 9.79 7.79
CA LYS A 12 9.40 9.28 7.16
C LYS A 12 9.40 7.79 6.81
N ASP A 13 8.60 6.94 7.45
CA ASP A 13 8.92 5.50 7.45
C ASP A 13 8.33 4.65 6.31
N ASN A 14 7.70 5.25 5.31
CA ASN A 14 7.35 4.47 4.12
C ASN A 14 7.53 5.23 2.82
N ILE A 15 8.79 5.29 2.38
CA ILE A 15 9.22 5.86 1.10
C ILE A 15 8.38 5.28 -0.05
N PHE A 16 7.93 4.02 0.03
CA PHE A 16 7.08 3.41 -1.01
C PHE A 16 5.70 4.07 -1.11
N LEU A 17 5.08 4.44 0.01
CA LEU A 17 3.80 5.17 0.02
C LEU A 17 3.98 6.57 -0.58
N GLN A 18 5.03 7.28 -0.17
CA GLN A 18 5.31 8.62 -0.71
C GLN A 18 5.67 8.56 -2.20
N LEU A 19 6.49 7.60 -2.60
CA LEU A 19 6.84 7.37 -4.00
C LEU A 19 5.62 7.02 -4.83
N ALA A 20 4.69 6.20 -4.31
CA ALA A 20 3.47 5.87 -5.02
C ALA A 20 2.59 7.10 -5.27
N ILE A 21 2.49 8.02 -4.30
CA ILE A 21 1.81 9.30 -4.49
C ILE A 21 2.55 10.18 -5.50
N ALA A 22 3.87 10.34 -5.36
CA ALA A 22 4.68 11.18 -6.23
C ALA A 22 4.68 10.70 -7.69
N SER A 23 4.72 9.39 -7.90
CA SER A 23 4.65 8.75 -9.22
C SER A 23 3.23 8.54 -9.75
N GLN A 24 2.21 8.84 -8.93
CA GLN A 24 0.80 8.53 -9.21
C GLN A 24 0.58 7.04 -9.55
N ALA A 25 1.33 6.16 -8.88
CA ALA A 25 1.24 4.73 -9.11
C ALA A 25 -0.16 4.21 -8.77
N SER A 26 -0.71 3.38 -9.66
CA SER A 26 -1.99 2.70 -9.42
C SER A 26 -1.84 1.53 -8.44
N TYR A 27 -0.65 0.94 -8.34
CA TYR A 27 -0.39 -0.23 -7.52
C TYR A 27 0.93 -0.13 -6.76
N ILE A 28 0.93 -0.58 -5.51
CA ILE A 28 2.13 -1.06 -4.81
C ILE A 28 2.01 -2.58 -4.76
N ILE A 29 3.00 -3.26 -5.32
CA ILE A 29 3.07 -4.72 -5.32
C ILE A 29 4.10 -5.12 -4.26
N THR A 30 3.65 -5.81 -3.21
CA THR A 30 4.50 -6.16 -2.06
C THR A 30 4.04 -7.45 -1.38
N LEU A 31 4.92 -8.06 -0.58
CA LEU A 31 4.63 -9.15 0.35
C LEU A 31 4.71 -8.70 1.82
N ASP A 32 4.96 -7.42 2.06
CA ASP A 32 4.99 -6.81 3.38
C ASP A 32 3.57 -6.74 3.98
N ASN A 33 3.37 -7.39 5.12
CA ASN A 33 2.04 -7.50 5.74
C ASN A 33 1.53 -6.16 6.29
N ASP A 34 2.42 -5.30 6.81
CA ASP A 34 2.03 -4.00 7.35
C ASP A 34 1.50 -3.09 6.23
N LEU A 35 2.13 -3.14 5.05
CA LEU A 35 1.64 -2.47 3.85
C LEU A 35 0.35 -3.11 3.30
N LEU A 36 0.27 -4.44 3.26
CA LEU A 36 -0.90 -5.15 2.75
C LEU A 36 -2.14 -4.90 3.61
N ASP A 37 -1.99 -4.74 4.92
CA ASP A 37 -3.09 -4.45 5.85
C ASP A 37 -3.76 -3.09 5.58
N LEU A 38 -3.01 -2.13 5.02
CA LEU A 38 -3.56 -0.85 4.58
C LEU A 38 -4.53 -1.00 3.40
N LYS A 39 -4.29 -1.99 2.53
CA LYS A 39 -5.02 -2.30 1.28
C LYS A 39 -5.01 -1.20 0.21
N PHE A 40 -5.11 0.06 0.63
CA PHE A 40 -5.11 1.24 -0.21
C PHE A 40 -4.39 2.39 0.49
N TYR A 41 -3.73 3.21 -0.31
CA TYR A 41 -3.17 4.48 0.12
C TYR A 41 -3.47 5.54 -0.94
N GLY A 42 -4.37 6.49 -0.62
CA GLY A 42 -4.91 7.41 -1.62
C GLY A 42 -5.62 6.65 -2.76
N LYS A 43 -5.15 6.83 -4.00
CA LYS A 43 -5.64 6.10 -5.18
C LYS A 43 -4.85 4.82 -5.48
N THR A 44 -3.73 4.61 -4.79
CA THR A 44 -2.85 3.47 -5.00
C THR A 44 -3.40 2.25 -4.27
N LYS A 45 -3.52 1.13 -4.97
CA LYS A 45 -3.93 -0.15 -4.38
C LYS A 45 -2.72 -0.98 -3.98
N ILE A 46 -2.72 -1.53 -2.78
CA ILE A 46 -1.62 -2.35 -2.27
C ILE A 46 -2.04 -3.82 -2.38
N ILE A 47 -1.26 -4.60 -3.12
CA ILE A 47 -1.58 -6.00 -3.46
C ILE A 47 -0.35 -6.88 -3.47
N THR A 48 -0.56 -8.19 -3.38
CA THR A 48 0.50 -9.18 -3.58
C THR A 48 0.85 -9.34 -5.07
N PRO A 49 2.07 -9.82 -5.39
CA PRO A 49 2.42 -10.18 -6.77
C PRO A 49 1.41 -11.15 -7.39
N GLN A 50 1.00 -12.19 -6.65
CA GLN A 50 -0.01 -13.12 -7.13
C GLN A 50 -1.35 -12.44 -7.39
N GLY A 51 -1.77 -11.51 -6.52
CA GLY A 51 -2.97 -10.71 -6.71
C GLY A 51 -2.91 -9.82 -7.95
N PHE A 52 -1.72 -9.28 -8.27
CA PHE A 52 -1.51 -8.51 -9.49
C PHE A 52 -1.53 -9.38 -10.74
N MET A 53 -0.85 -10.53 -10.72
CA MET A 53 -0.83 -11.46 -11.86
C MET A 53 -2.26 -11.88 -12.26
N LYS A 54 -3.12 -12.18 -11.29
CA LYS A 54 -4.54 -12.48 -11.54
C LYS A 54 -5.31 -11.36 -12.24
N LYS A 55 -4.87 -10.09 -12.10
CA LYS A 55 -5.48 -8.94 -12.79
C LYS A 55 -5.00 -8.78 -14.23
N LEU A 56 -3.83 -9.32 -14.57
CA LEU A 56 -3.28 -9.25 -15.92
C LEU A 56 -3.81 -10.40 -16.81
N THR A 57 -4.19 -11.51 -16.19
CA THR A 57 -4.63 -12.73 -16.89
C THR A 57 -6.15 -12.89 -16.91
N GLY A 58 -6.91 -11.82 -16.68
CA GLY A 58 -8.38 -11.80 -16.72
C GLY A 58 -8.86 -10.79 -17.75
#